data_AF-A0A9X7HAA2-F1
#
_entry.id   AF-A0A9X7HAA2-F1
#
_cell.length_a   1.000
_cell.length_b   1.000
_cell.length_c   1.000
_cell.angle_alpha   90.00
_cell.angle_beta   90.00
_cell.angle_gamma   90.00
#
_symmetry.space_group_name_H-M   'P 1'
#
loop_
_entity.id
_entity.type
_entity.pdbx_description
1 polymer ?
#
loop_
_entity_poly.entity_id
_entity_poly.type
_entity_poly.pdbx_seq_one_letter_code
_entity_poly.pdbx_strand_id
1 'polypeptide(L)' 'MNEYQLSRLLLSISLKREEMVFFAETKGLNEHLTLKASQELDELIISYQKKLLSELNKSFSLK' A
#
# COMPACT_ATOMS: atom_id res chain seq x y z
N MET A 1 7.76 0.74 18.28
CA MET A 1 8.38 0.12 17.08
C MET A 1 7.42 -0.05 15.88
N ASN A 2 6.08 0.02 16.04
CA ASN A 2 5.13 -0.24 14.93
C ASN A 2 4.73 0.96 14.07
N GLU A 3 4.77 2.19 14.59
CA GLU A 3 4.47 3.39 13.80
C GLU A 3 5.43 3.55 12.62
N TYR A 4 6.74 3.41 12.85
CA TYR A 4 7.74 3.47 11.77
C TYR A 4 7.46 2.48 10.63
N GLN A 5 7.00 1.28 10.96
CA GLN A 5 6.67 0.27 9.95
C GLN A 5 5.38 0.61 9.19
N LEU A 6 4.38 1.21 9.85
CA LEU A 6 3.18 1.73 9.18
C LEU A 6 3.50 2.94 8.29
N SER A 7 4.32 3.88 8.76
CA SER A 7 4.78 5.03 7.98
C SER A 7 5.55 4.60 6.73
N ARG A 8 6.41 3.57 6.85
CA ARG A 8 7.09 2.98 5.71
C ARG A 8 6.12 2.38 4.69
N LEU A 9 5.10 1.65 5.16
CA LEU A 9 4.08 1.10 4.26
C LEU A 9 3.30 2.21 3.55
N LEU A 10 2.93 3.28 4.26
CA LEU A 10 2.28 4.45 3.66
C LEU A 10 3.15 5.14 2.60
N LEU A 11 4.45 5.28 2.85
CA LEU A 11 5.39 5.81 1.87
C LEU A 11 5.44 4.90 0.64
N SER A 12 5.57 3.58 0.83
CA SER A 12 5.58 2.61 -0.27
C SER A 12 4.28 2.63 -1.08
N ILE A 13 3.11 2.75 -0.44
CA ILE A 13 1.82 2.91 -1.10
C ILE A 13 1.80 4.19 -1.96
N SER A 14 2.31 5.29 -1.41
CA SER A 14 2.31 6.59 -2.12
C SER A 14 3.19 6.53 -3.36
N LEU A 15 4.42 6.01 -3.23
CA LEU A 15 5.34 5.86 -4.35
C LEU A 15 4.80 4.90 -5.43
N LYS A 16 4.21 3.76 -5.02
CA LYS A 16 3.65 2.79 -5.98
C LYS A 16 2.43 3.35 -6.71
N ARG A 17 1.62 4.17 -6.02
CA ARG A 17 0.50 4.88 -6.65
C ARG A 17 1.00 5.85 -7.71
N GLU A 18 2.01 6.66 -7.40
CA GLU A 18 2.60 7.60 -8.37
C GLU A 18 3.15 6.86 -9.59
N GLU A 19 3.83 5.74 -9.39
CA GLU A 19 4.32 4.89 -10.49
C GLU A 19 3.17 4.31 -11.35
N MET A 20 2.11 3.80 -10.72
CA MET A 20 0.94 3.29 -11.43
C MET A 20 0.26 4.38 -12.26
N VAL A 21 0.09 5.59 -11.70
CA VAL A 21 -0.46 6.76 -12.40
C VAL A 21 0.44 7.15 -13.56
N PHE A 22 1.75 7.19 -13.36
CA PHE A 22 2.71 7.47 -14.43
C PHE A 22 2.59 6.47 -15.58
N PHE A 23 2.48 5.16 -15.31
CA PHE A 23 2.27 4.17 -16.37
C PHE A 23 0.90 4.30 -17.04
N ALA A 24 -0.16 4.56 -16.27
CA ALA A 24 -1.48 4.81 -16.82
C ALA A 24 -1.50 5.99 -17.79
N GLU A 25 -0.85 7.09 -17.44
CA GLU A 25 -0.78 8.31 -18.25
C GLU A 25 0.12 8.15 -19.48
N THR A 26 1.25 7.44 -19.35
CA THR A 26 2.24 7.33 -20.43
C THR A 26 2.04 6.14 -21.37
N LYS A 27 1.45 5.05 -20.87
CA LYS A 27 1.30 3.77 -21.59
C LYS A 27 -0.14 3.29 -21.72
N GLY A 28 -1.04 3.83 -20.90
CA GLY A 28 -2.45 3.45 -20.86
C GLY A 28 -2.78 2.47 -19.73
N LEU A 29 -4.07 2.39 -19.41
CA LEU A 29 -4.59 1.64 -18.27
C LEU A 29 -4.45 0.12 -18.38
N ASN A 30 -4.50 -0.39 -19.61
CA ASN A 30 -4.47 -1.84 -19.88
C ASN A 30 -3.06 -2.35 -20.19
N GLU A 31 -2.05 -1.50 -20.11
CA GLU A 31 -0.67 -1.93 -20.33
C GLU A 31 -0.19 -2.78 -19.14
N HIS A 32 0.65 -3.77 -19.43
CA HIS A 32 1.08 -4.77 -18.45
C HIS A 32 1.75 -4.18 -17.20
N LEU A 33 2.56 -3.14 -17.34
CA LEU A 33 3.19 -2.43 -16.24
C LEU A 33 2.18 -1.63 -15.42
N THR A 34 1.18 -1.01 -16.04
CA THR A 34 0.09 -0.36 -15.31
C THR A 34 -0.69 -1.37 -14.47
N LEU A 35 -1.03 -2.52 -15.06
CA LEU A 35 -1.72 -3.60 -14.36
C LEU A 35 -0.86 -4.19 -13.22
N LYS A 36 0.43 -4.40 -13.48
CA LYS A 36 1.37 -4.90 -12.47
C LYS A 36 1.53 -3.92 -11.32
N ALA A 37 1.70 -2.62 -11.61
CA ALA A 37 1.80 -1.58 -10.59
C ALA A 37 0.52 -1.48 -9.76
N SER A 38 -0.66 -1.67 -10.38
CA SER A 38 -1.95 -1.76 -9.67
C SER A 38 -2.00 -2.94 -8.71
N GLN A 39 -1.58 -4.13 -9.13
CA GLN A 39 -1.56 -5.33 -8.29
C GLN A 39 -0.61 -5.16 -7.09
N GLU A 40 0.60 -4.64 -7.33
CA GLU A 40 1.56 -4.36 -6.27
C GLU A 40 1.05 -3.29 -5.28
N LEU A 41 0.32 -2.28 -5.78
CA LEU A 41 -0.33 -1.28 -4.94
C LEU A 41 -1.38 -1.92 -4.02
N ASP A 42 -2.21 -2.81 -4.55
CA ASP A 42 -3.24 -3.51 -3.77
C ASP A 42 -2.61 -4.37 -2.66
N GLU A 43 -1.51 -5.08 -2.94
CA GLU A 43 -0.77 -5.85 -1.94
C GLU A 43 -0.22 -4.98 -0.79
N LEU A 44 0.28 -3.80 -1.12
CA LEU A 44 0.77 -2.84 -0.13
C LEU A 44 -0.36 -2.30 0.74
N ILE A 45 -1.51 -1.97 0.14
CA ILE A 45 -2.70 -1.51 0.86
C ILE A 45 -3.20 -2.60 1.81
N ILE A 46 -3.33 -3.84 1.35
CA ILE A 46 -3.74 -4.97 2.19
C ILE A 46 -2.77 -5.17 3.34
N SER A 47 -1.46 -5.07 3.08
CA SER A 47 -0.41 -5.21 4.10
C SER A 47 -0.51 -4.12 5.17
N TYR A 48 -0.75 -2.87 4.76
CA TYR A 48 -0.99 -1.76 5.68
C TYR A 48 -2.25 -1.98 6.53
N GLN A 49 -3.38 -2.35 5.90
CA GLN A 49 -4.64 -2.58 6.59
C GLN A 49 -4.53 -3.73 7.62
N LYS A 50 -3.95 -4.86 7.23
CA LYS A 50 -3.72 -6.00 8.15
C LYS A 50 -2.89 -5.58 9.36
N LYS A 51 -1.85 -4.78 9.14
CA LYS A 51 -0.99 -4.31 10.21
C LYS A 51 -1.70 -3.33 11.13
N LEU A 52 -2.43 -2.37 10.57
CA LEU A 52 -3.22 -1.41 11.33
C LEU A 52 -4.26 -2.13 12.22
N LEU A 53 -4.98 -3.11 11.66
CA LEU A 53 -5.94 -3.91 12.42
C LEU A 53 -5.28 -4.71 13.54
N SER A 54 -4.10 -5.30 13.28
CA SER A 54 -3.33 -6.01 14.32
C SER A 54 -2.95 -5.09 15.48
N GLU A 55 -2.53 -3.86 15.18
CA GLU A 55 -2.18 -2.87 16.21
C GLU A 55 -3.39 -2.38 16.99
N LEU A 56 -4.52 -2.14 16.32
CA LEU A 56 -5.78 -1.80 16.98
C LEU A 56 -6.22 -2.91 17.94
N ASN A 57 -6.21 -4.17 17.50
CA ASN A 57 -6.59 -5.31 18.33
C ASN A 57 -5.69 -5.46 19.57
N LYS A 58 -4.37 -5.25 19.43
CA LYS A 58 -3.45 -5.22 20.59
C LYS A 58 -3.81 -4.11 21.57
N SER A 59 -4.16 -2.93 21.07
CA SER A 59 -4.58 -1.80 21.91
C SER A 59 -5.89 -2.06 22.64
N PHE A 60 -6.82 -2.82 22.05
CA PHE A 60 -8.10 -3.17 22.68
C PHE A 60 -7.97 -4.31 23.71
N SER A 61 -7.06 -5.27 23.53
CA SER A 61 -6.80 -6.34 24.51
C SER A 61 -6.05 -5.89 25.79
N LEU A 62 -5.56 -4.65 25.84
CA LEU A 62 -4.87 -4.09 27.01
C LEU A 62 -5.77 -3.24 27.92
N LYS A 63 -7.09 -3.22 27.68
CA LYS A 63 -8.11 -2.63 28.56
C LYS A 63 -8.95 -3.73 29.21
#